data_AF-Q9CSV3-F1
#
_entry.id   AF-Q9CSV3-F1
#
_cell.length_a   1.000
_cell.length_b   1.000
_cell.length_c   1.000
_cell.angle_alpha   90.00
_cell.angle_beta   90.00
_cell.angle_gamma   90.00
#
_symmetry.space_group_name_H-M   'P 1'
#
loop_
_entity.id
_entity.type
_entity.pdbx_description
1 polymer ?
#
loop_
_entity_poly.entity_id
_entity_poly.type
_entity_poly.pdbx_seq_one_letter_code
_entity_poly.pdbx_strand_id
1 'polypeptide(L)' 'EIMQVDRPTFCRWLENSLKGLPKETTVGAVTVTHKQLTDFHKQVTSAEECKQVCWALRDFTRLFR' A
#
# COMPACT_ATOMS: atom_id res chain seq x y z
N GLU A 1 -14.09 9.34 8.49
CA GLU A 1 -13.70 8.56 9.69
C GLU A 1 -13.58 7.04 9.42
N ILE A 2 -13.00 6.59 8.30
CA ILE A 2 -12.88 5.14 8.00
C ILE A 2 -11.67 4.48 8.71
N MET A 3 -10.68 5.27 9.16
CA MET A 3 -9.47 4.74 9.82
C MET A 3 -9.72 4.28 11.27
N GLN A 4 -10.79 4.75 11.93
CA GLN A 4 -11.15 4.31 13.27
C GLN A 4 -12.14 3.15 13.28
N VAL A 5 -13.00 3.04 12.26
CA VAL A 5 -14.15 2.15 12.31
C VAL A 5 -13.76 0.68 12.06
N ASP A 6 -12.73 0.39 11.27
CA ASP A 6 -12.43 -1.01 10.97
C ASP A 6 -11.00 -1.24 10.47
N ARG A 7 -10.02 -0.87 11.31
CA ARG A 7 -8.59 -1.20 11.11
C ARG A 7 -8.36 -2.65 10.61
N PRO A 8 -8.96 -3.70 11.19
CA PRO A 8 -8.76 -5.06 10.71
C PRO A 8 -9.29 -5.29 9.29
N THR A 9 -10.46 -4.73 8.95
CA THR A 9 -11.02 -4.83 7.59
C THR A 9 -10.16 -4.07 6.58
N PHE A 10 -9.63 -2.90 6.95
CA PHE A 10 -8.72 -2.14 6.12
C PHE A 10 -7.38 -2.85 5.88
N CYS A 11 -6.76 -3.41 6.93
CA CYS A 11 -5.56 -4.23 6.79
C CYS A 11 -5.80 -5.44 5.85
N ARG A 12 -6.93 -6.13 6.02
CA ARG A 12 -7.32 -7.27 5.19
C ARG A 12 -7.48 -6.87 3.72
N TRP A 13 -8.20 -5.76 3.48
CA TRP A 13 -8.40 -5.22 2.14
C TRP A 13 -7.08 -4.80 1.49
N LEU A 14 -6.20 -4.15 2.26
CA LEU A 14 -4.88 -3.71 1.81
C LEU A 14 -4.02 -4.92 1.42
N GLU A 15 -3.92 -5.94 2.28
CA GLU A 15 -3.16 -7.16 1.99
C GLU A 15 -3.68 -7.84 0.71
N ASN A 16 -5.00 -7.96 0.55
CA ASN A 16 -5.58 -8.58 -0.63
C ASN A 16 -5.30 -7.76 -1.91
N SER A 17 -5.39 -6.44 -1.81
CA SER A 17 -5.06 -5.51 -2.90
C SER A 17 -3.58 -5.62 -3.29
N LEU A 18 -2.67 -5.67 -2.30
CA LEU A 18 -1.23 -5.83 -2.53
C LEU A 18 -0.90 -7.20 -3.15
N LYS A 19 -1.62 -8.26 -2.80
CA LYS A 19 -1.47 -9.58 -3.44
C LYS A 19 -1.95 -9.60 -4.89
N GLY A 20 -2.96 -8.79 -5.21
CA GLY A 20 -3.54 -8.66 -6.54
C GLY A 20 -2.76 -7.74 -7.49
N LEU A 21 -1.76 -7.01 -7.00
CA LEU A 21 -0.95 -6.15 -7.86
C LEU A 21 -0.10 -7.00 -8.83
N PRO A 22 -0.04 -6.60 -10.12
CA PRO A 22 0.81 -7.26 -11.08
C PRO A 22 2.27 -7.11 -10.63
N LYS A 23 2.88 -8.24 -10.28
CA LYS A 23 4.28 -8.32 -9.82
C LYS A 23 5.26 -8.12 -11.00
N GLU A 24 4.72 -8.18 -12.21
CA GLU A 24 5.42 -8.06 -13.49
C GLU A 24 4.54 -7.19 -14.41
N THR A 25 4.81 -5.88 -14.45
CA THR A 25 4.23 -5.02 -15.50
C THR A 25 5.02 -5.27 -16.79
N THR A 26 4.34 -5.71 -17.84
CA THR A 26 4.87 -6.15 -19.15
C THR A 26 5.61 -5.06 -19.95
N VAL A 27 5.90 -3.90 -19.38
CA VAL A 27 6.67 -2.84 -20.03
C VAL A 27 7.66 -2.25 -19.02
N GLY A 28 8.88 -2.79 -18.99
CA GLY A 28 10.08 -2.13 -18.48
C GLY A 28 10.03 -1.54 -17.06
N ALA A 29 10.52 -2.32 -16.10
CA ALA A 29 11.17 -1.84 -14.86
C ALA A 29 10.33 -0.99 -13.88
N VAL A 30 9.52 -1.64 -13.03
CA VAL A 30 9.71 -1.58 -11.57
C VAL A 30 9.12 -2.85 -10.95
N THR A 31 9.97 -3.75 -10.45
CA THR A 31 9.53 -4.78 -9.51
C THR A 31 9.34 -4.09 -8.16
N VAL A 32 8.10 -3.77 -7.80
CA VAL A 32 7.82 -3.40 -6.41
C VAL A 32 8.25 -4.57 -5.53
N THR A 33 9.38 -4.38 -4.85
CA THR A 33 10.00 -5.47 -4.08
C THR A 33 9.09 -5.83 -2.91
N HIS A 34 9.18 -7.08 -2.45
CA HIS A 34 8.45 -7.51 -1.26
C HIS A 34 8.70 -6.61 -0.04
N LYS A 35 9.92 -6.04 0.05
CA LYS A 35 10.30 -5.05 1.06
C LYS A 35 9.47 -3.76 0.94
N GLN A 36 9.28 -3.23 -0.27
CA GLN A 36 8.49 -2.01 -0.52
C GLN A 36 7.01 -2.23 -0.20
N LEU A 37 6.44 -3.40 -0.55
CA LEU A 37 5.07 -3.78 -0.15
C LEU A 37 4.91 -3.85 1.37
N THR A 38 5.90 -4.43 2.05
CA THR A 38 5.89 -4.57 3.51
C THR A 38 6.03 -3.21 4.20
N ASP A 39 6.88 -2.32 3.69
CA ASP A 39 7.07 -0.97 4.23
C ASP A 39 5.81 -0.12 4.05
N PHE A 40 5.20 -0.15 2.86
CA PHE A 40 3.93 0.50 2.59
C PHE A 40 2.81 -0.03 3.49
N HIS A 41 2.70 -1.36 3.63
CA HIS A 41 1.72 -1.96 4.54
C HIS A 41 1.94 -1.46 5.98
N LYS A 42 3.18 -1.47 6.49
CA LYS A 42 3.51 -0.94 7.81
C LYS A 42 3.15 0.54 7.97
N GLN A 43 3.51 1.40 7.02
CA GLN A 43 3.19 2.83 7.06
C GLN A 43 1.68 3.06 7.10
N VAL A 44 0.92 2.31 6.31
CA VAL A 44 -0.54 2.46 6.21
C VAL A 44 -1.25 1.88 7.44
N THR A 45 -0.77 0.77 8.01
CA THR A 45 -1.33 0.17 9.23
C THR A 45 -0.97 0.92 10.50
N SER A 46 0.17 1.62 10.51
CA SER A 46 0.64 2.44 11.64
C SER A 46 0.25 3.91 11.51
N ALA A 47 -0.36 4.32 10.39
CA ALA A 47 -0.83 5.69 10.20
C ALA A 47 -2.01 5.98 11.12
N GLU A 48 -1.88 7.05 11.91
CA GLU A 48 -2.93 7.54 12.80
C GLU A 48 -3.76 8.63 12.10
N GLU A 49 -3.18 9.27 11.08
CA GLU A 49 -3.84 10.33 10.31
C GLU A 49 -4.07 9.96 8.83
N CYS A 50 -5.20 10.39 8.29
CA CYS A 50 -5.54 10.22 6.87
C CYS A 50 -4.48 10.81 5.93
N LYS A 51 -3.83 11.91 6.34
CA LYS A 51 -2.74 12.51 5.57
C LYS A 51 -1.59 11.53 5.37
N GLN A 52 -1.19 10.79 6.41
CA GLN A 52 -0.08 9.83 6.33
C GLN A 52 -0.39 8.71 5.33
N VAL A 53 -1.64 8.22 5.29
CA VAL A 53 -2.07 7.25 4.28
C VAL A 53 -2.03 7.84 2.87
N CYS A 54 -2.50 9.08 2.68
CA CYS A 54 -2.41 9.77 1.39
C CYS A 54 -0.96 9.93 0.91
N TRP A 55 -0.03 10.25 1.82
CA TRP A 55 1.40 10.33 1.52
C TRP A 55 1.98 8.96 1.14
N ALA A 56 1.68 7.92 1.92
CA ALA A 56 2.14 6.55 1.66
C ALA A 56 1.62 6.02 0.31
N LEU A 57 0.34 6.28 -0.03
CA LEU A 57 -0.24 5.93 -1.33
C LEU A 57 0.44 6.68 -2.48
N ARG A 58 0.71 7.97 -2.29
CA ARG A 58 1.41 8.78 -3.30
C ARG A 58 2.82 8.26 -3.55
N ASP A 59 3.54 7.87 -2.51
CA ASP A 59 4.89 7.32 -2.66
C ASP A 59 4.87 5.93 -3.29
N PHE A 60 3.93 5.08 -2.86
CA PHE A 60 3.73 3.74 -3.41
C PHE A 60 3.38 3.76 -4.91
N THR A 61 2.47 4.64 -5.34
CA THR A 61 2.08 4.76 -6.75
C THR A 61 3.20 5.27 -7.65
N ARG A 62 4.19 5.99 -7.10
CA ARG A 62 5.40 6.36 -7.85
C ARG A 62 6.29 5.17 -8.17
N LEU A 63 6.17 4.06 -7.43
CA LEU A 63 6.88 2.82 -7.74
C LEU A 63 6.28 2.10 -8.97
N PHE A 64 5.11 2.49 -9.45
CA PHE A 64 4.48 1.88 -10.63
C PHE A 64 4.51 2.79 -11.86
N ARG A 65 5.25 3.90 -11.80
CA ARG A 65 5.32 4.93 -12.84
C ARG A 65 6.73 5.05 -13.39
#